data_AF-G0ECK5-F1
#
_entry.id   AF-G0ECK5-F1
#
_cell.length_a   1.000
_cell.length_b   1.000
_cell.length_c   1.000
_cell.angle_alpha   90.00
_cell.angle_beta   90.00
_cell.angle_gamma   90.00
#
_symmetry.space_group_name_H-M   'P 1'
#
loop_
_entity.id
_entity.type
_entity.pdbx_description
1 polymer ?
#
loop_
_entity_poly.entity_id
_entity_poly.type
_entity_poly.pdbx_seq_one_letter_code
_entity_poly.pdbx_strand_id
1 'polypeptide(L)'
;MPYVPTPPGVARKMLELAGAGPDDIVYDLGCGDGRILITAVKEFGVKRAVGVEIRRELVQEARKKIAAEGLSDRIEIIHGDMFEVDISEASIVTLFLLTSVNDELAPKLEKELSPGTRVVSHEFQITSWRPSVLATIHDEFTSHNIYLYVIGAHRWNKG
;
A
#
# COMPACT_ATOMS: atom_id res chain seq x y z
N MET A 1 16.79 0.92 3.35
CA MET A 1 16.14 2.00 4.12
C MET A 1 15.87 1.55 5.55
N PRO A 2 15.90 2.44 6.55
CA PRO A 2 15.45 2.10 7.91
C PRO A 2 13.95 1.75 7.90
N TYR A 3 13.53 0.92 8.86
CA TYR A 3 12.11 0.67 9.08
C TYR A 3 11.48 1.84 9.83
N VAL A 4 10.51 2.50 9.23
CA VAL A 4 9.64 3.47 9.89
C VAL A 4 8.21 3.09 9.54
N PRO A 5 7.38 2.72 10.52
CA PRO A 5 6.03 2.30 10.19
C PRO A 5 5.08 3.47 10.04
N THR A 6 4.04 3.28 9.21
CA THR A 6 2.91 4.22 9.12
C THR A 6 2.13 4.25 10.44
N PRO A 7 1.82 5.45 11.01
CA PRO A 7 0.96 5.55 12.17
C PRO A 7 -0.44 4.95 11.92
N PRO A 8 -1.12 4.33 12.91
CA PRO A 8 -2.40 3.65 12.70
C PRO A 8 -3.49 4.55 12.09
N GLY A 9 -3.59 5.81 12.53
CA GLY A 9 -4.54 6.78 11.97
C GLY A 9 -4.27 7.09 10.50
N VAL A 10 -3.00 7.15 10.10
CA VAL A 10 -2.59 7.36 8.71
C VAL A 10 -2.90 6.12 7.86
N ALA A 11 -2.61 4.92 8.37
CA ALA A 11 -2.91 3.66 7.69
C ALA A 11 -4.42 3.52 7.41
N ARG A 12 -5.27 3.81 8.42
CA ARG A 12 -6.72 3.88 8.23
C ARG A 12 -7.09 4.91 7.18
N LYS A 13 -6.52 6.12 7.22
CA LYS A 13 -6.87 7.17 6.26
C LYS A 13 -6.49 6.83 4.83
N MET A 14 -5.35 6.15 4.61
CA MET A 14 -4.96 5.66 3.28
C MET A 14 -6.02 4.72 2.71
N LEU A 15 -6.50 3.77 3.52
CA LEU A 15 -7.51 2.78 3.12
C LEU A 15 -8.88 3.45 2.89
N GLU A 16 -9.27 4.43 3.71
CA GLU A 16 -10.48 5.25 3.50
C GLU A 16 -10.44 6.00 2.16
N LEU A 17 -9.33 6.67 1.87
CA LEU A 17 -9.18 7.45 0.63
C LEU A 17 -9.18 6.54 -0.59
N ALA A 18 -8.59 5.35 -0.50
CA ALA A 18 -8.68 4.33 -1.54
C ALA A 18 -10.07 3.69 -1.65
N GLY A 19 -11.02 4.03 -0.77
CA GLY A 19 -12.36 3.43 -0.75
C GLY A 19 -12.31 1.92 -0.59
N ALA A 20 -11.41 1.41 0.28
CA ALA A 20 -11.25 -0.01 0.51
C ALA A 20 -12.55 -0.66 1.02
N GLY A 21 -12.91 -1.82 0.49
CA GLY A 21 -14.10 -2.55 0.89
C GLY A 21 -14.02 -4.06 0.65
N PRO A 22 -15.12 -4.79 0.90
CA PRO A 22 -15.14 -6.26 0.90
C PRO A 22 -14.75 -6.93 -0.42
N ASP A 23 -14.86 -6.23 -1.54
CA ASP A 23 -14.49 -6.75 -2.87
C ASP A 23 -13.00 -6.56 -3.20
N ASP A 24 -12.25 -5.85 -2.36
CA ASP A 24 -10.88 -5.46 -2.65
C ASP A 24 -9.84 -6.52 -2.28
N ILE A 25 -8.77 -6.55 -3.08
CA ILE A 25 -7.53 -7.24 -2.81
C ILE A 25 -6.45 -6.17 -2.62
N VAL A 26 -5.93 -6.06 -1.40
CA VAL A 26 -4.95 -5.03 -1.02
C VAL A 26 -3.54 -5.59 -1.07
N TYR A 27 -2.64 -4.90 -1.76
CA TYR A 27 -1.20 -5.18 -1.75
C TYR A 27 -0.46 -4.07 -1.00
N ASP A 28 0.44 -4.43 -0.09
CA ASP A 28 1.32 -3.48 0.60
C ASP A 28 2.79 -3.78 0.25
N LEU A 29 3.43 -2.87 -0.49
CA LEU A 29 4.80 -3.06 -0.98
C LEU A 29 5.80 -2.44 0.00
N GLY A 30 6.59 -3.30 0.65
CA GLY A 30 7.37 -2.92 1.83
C GLY A 30 6.53 -2.95 3.11
N CYS A 31 5.77 -4.04 3.32
CA CYS A 31 4.70 -4.08 4.32
C CYS A 31 5.15 -4.04 5.78
N GLY A 32 6.45 -4.16 6.06
CA GLY A 32 7.00 -4.09 7.40
C GLY A 32 6.35 -5.07 8.36
N ASP A 33 5.73 -4.58 9.43
CA ASP A 33 5.03 -5.41 10.42
C ASP A 33 3.59 -5.82 10.03
N GLY A 34 3.15 -5.50 8.81
CA GLY A 34 1.86 -5.92 8.27
C GLY A 34 0.65 -5.11 8.78
N ARG A 35 0.86 -4.00 9.50
CA ARG A 35 -0.24 -3.23 10.11
C ARG A 35 -1.30 -2.73 9.13
N ILE A 36 -0.91 -2.34 7.91
CA ILE A 36 -1.86 -1.85 6.90
C ILE A 36 -2.76 -3.00 6.46
N LEU A 37 -2.19 -4.18 6.22
CA LEU A 37 -2.93 -5.40 5.85
C LEU A 37 -3.90 -5.82 6.95
N ILE A 38 -3.45 -5.82 8.21
CA ILE A 38 -4.29 -6.14 9.37
C ILE A 38 -5.45 -5.14 9.46
N THR A 39 -5.18 -3.84 9.29
CA THR A 39 -6.21 -2.79 9.30
C THR A 39 -7.21 -2.99 8.17
N ALA A 40 -6.73 -3.23 6.94
CA ALA A 40 -7.58 -3.48 5.77
C ALA A 40 -8.55 -4.64 6.01
N VAL A 41 -8.04 -5.75 6.56
CA VAL A 41 -8.83 -6.96 6.77
C VAL A 41 -9.79 -6.84 7.96
N LYS A 42 -9.37 -6.22 9.07
CA LYS A 42 -10.20 -6.09 10.29
C LYS A 42 -11.26 -4.99 10.19
N GLU A 43 -10.91 -3.86 9.59
CA GLU A 43 -11.74 -2.65 9.65
C GLU A 43 -12.51 -2.40 8.35
N PHE A 44 -11.90 -2.70 7.20
CA PHE A 44 -12.51 -2.49 5.88
C PHE A 44 -13.08 -3.80 5.30
N GLY A 45 -12.79 -4.93 5.94
CA GLY A 45 -13.34 -6.23 5.55
C GLY A 45 -12.86 -6.72 4.20
N VAL A 46 -11.71 -6.23 3.70
CA VAL A 46 -11.20 -6.58 2.36
C VAL A 46 -11.11 -8.08 2.17
N LYS A 47 -11.34 -8.54 0.93
CA LYS A 47 -11.42 -9.95 0.58
C LYS A 47 -10.13 -10.69 0.95
N ARG A 48 -8.99 -10.08 0.60
CA ARG A 48 -7.64 -10.60 0.80
C ARG A 48 -6.66 -9.45 0.90
N ALA A 49 -5.57 -9.66 1.63
CA ALA A 49 -4.46 -8.73 1.66
C ALA A 49 -3.12 -9.48 1.49
N VAL A 50 -2.17 -8.87 0.79
CA VAL A 50 -0.86 -9.46 0.50
C VAL A 50 0.22 -8.43 0.81
N GLY A 51 1.18 -8.80 1.66
CA GLY A 51 2.34 -7.99 1.98
C GLY A 51 3.59 -8.51 1.31
N VAL A 52 4.39 -7.61 0.72
CA VAL A 52 5.73 -7.96 0.24
C VAL A 52 6.77 -7.25 1.11
N GLU A 53 7.71 -8.01 1.67
CA GLU A 53 8.80 -7.46 2.49
C GLU A 53 10.09 -8.23 2.23
N ILE A 54 11.21 -7.49 2.10
CA ILE A 54 12.52 -8.05 1.76
C ILE A 54 13.28 -8.53 3.01
N ARG A 55 13.01 -7.92 4.17
CA ARG A 55 13.69 -8.21 5.43
C ARG A 55 13.04 -9.36 6.18
N ARG A 56 13.83 -10.42 6.38
CA ARG A 56 13.36 -11.68 6.98
C ARG A 56 12.80 -11.50 8.39
N GLU A 57 13.40 -10.62 9.18
CA GLU A 57 12.99 -10.31 10.54
C GLU A 57 11.60 -9.67 10.59
N LEU A 58 11.28 -8.75 9.67
CA LEU A 58 9.97 -8.12 9.58
C LEU A 58 8.92 -9.07 9.02
N VAL A 59 9.29 -9.92 8.05
CA VAL A 59 8.42 -11.01 7.59
C VAL A 59 7.99 -11.90 8.74
N GLN A 60 8.93 -12.29 9.62
CA GLN A 60 8.62 -13.11 10.79
C GLN A 60 7.72 -12.38 11.79
N GLU A 61 8.00 -11.09 12.04
CA GLU A 61 7.17 -10.25 12.91
C GLU A 61 5.74 -10.12 12.38
N ALA A 62 5.58 -9.78 11.09
CA ALA A 62 4.29 -9.62 10.44
C ALA A 62 3.48 -10.92 10.50
N ARG A 63 4.07 -12.06 10.12
CA ARG A 63 3.42 -13.37 10.20
C ARG A 63 2.98 -13.72 11.62
N LYS A 64 3.81 -13.42 12.63
CA LYS A 64 3.45 -13.64 14.04
C LYS A 64 2.26 -12.77 14.47
N LYS A 65 2.25 -11.48 14.11
CA LYS A 65 1.13 -10.57 14.41
C LYS A 65 -0.16 -11.01 13.72
N ILE A 66 -0.09 -11.33 12.43
CA ILE A 66 -1.23 -11.83 11.63
C ILE A 66 -1.81 -13.11 12.23
N ALA A 67 -0.95 -14.05 12.63
CA ALA A 67 -1.39 -15.29 13.27
C ALA A 67 -2.03 -15.05 14.64
N ALA A 68 -1.47 -14.14 15.46
CA ALA A 68 -2.03 -13.78 16.75
C ALA A 68 -3.41 -13.10 16.62
N GLU A 69 -3.66 -12.39 15.53
CA GLU A 69 -4.95 -11.79 15.20
C GLU A 69 -5.93 -12.79 14.53
N GLY A 70 -5.50 -14.02 14.26
CA GLY A 70 -6.34 -15.04 13.60
C GLY A 70 -6.64 -14.75 12.12
N LEU A 71 -5.76 -14.01 11.43
CA LEU A 71 -6.01 -13.50 10.07
C LEU A 71 -5.23 -14.22 8.96
N SER A 72 -4.57 -15.33 9.29
CA SER A 72 -3.68 -16.05 8.35
C SER A 72 -4.39 -16.57 7.09
N ASP A 73 -5.70 -16.78 7.14
CA ASP A 73 -6.48 -17.24 5.97
C ASP A 73 -6.79 -16.10 4.99
N ARG A 74 -6.62 -14.84 5.39
CA ARG A 74 -6.93 -13.65 4.57
C ARG A 74 -5.72 -12.77 4.28
N ILE A 75 -4.63 -12.93 5.03
CA ILE A 75 -3.41 -12.15 4.87
C ILE A 75 -2.23 -13.06 4.55
N GLU A 76 -1.61 -12.83 3.41
CA GLU A 76 -0.37 -13.50 3.00
C GLU A 76 0.83 -12.55 3.12
N ILE A 77 1.97 -13.07 3.57
CA ILE A 77 3.25 -12.34 3.54
C ILE A 77 4.23 -13.07 2.63
N ILE A 78 4.64 -12.39 1.57
CA ILE A 78 5.67 -12.82 0.63
C ILE A 78 7.00 -12.24 1.09
N HIS A 79 7.97 -13.13 1.38
CA HIS A 79 9.36 -12.72 1.58
C HIS A 79 10.02 -12.59 0.21
N GLY A 80 10.21 -11.37 -0.27
CA GLY A 80 10.72 -11.16 -1.61
C GLY A 80 10.94 -9.69 -1.95
N ASP A 81 11.45 -9.48 -3.16
CA ASP A 81 11.60 -8.17 -3.73
C ASP A 81 10.28 -7.72 -4.36
N MET A 82 9.78 -6.55 -3.96
CA MET A 82 8.56 -5.96 -4.49
C MET A 82 8.64 -5.66 -5.99
N PHE A 83 9.84 -5.52 -6.57
CA PHE A 83 10.02 -5.35 -8.01
C PHE A 83 9.74 -6.65 -8.79
N GLU A 84 9.92 -7.81 -8.17
CA GLU A 84 9.85 -9.13 -8.82
C GLU A 84 8.51 -9.85 -8.58
N VAL A 85 7.77 -9.49 -7.52
CA VAL A 85 6.47 -10.10 -7.20
C VAL A 85 5.39 -9.63 -8.18
N ASP A 86 4.58 -10.56 -8.69
CA ASP A 86 3.40 -10.24 -9.51
C ASP A 86 2.32 -9.58 -8.64
N ILE A 87 1.89 -8.38 -9.02
CA ILE A 87 0.87 -7.60 -8.32
C ILE A 87 -0.41 -7.40 -9.14
N SER A 88 -0.56 -8.12 -10.25
CA SER A 88 -1.64 -7.91 -11.22
C SER A 88 -3.05 -8.16 -10.67
N GLU A 89 -3.20 -8.93 -9.59
CA GLU A 89 -4.48 -9.15 -8.92
C GLU A 89 -4.92 -8.01 -7.98
N ALA A 90 -4.04 -7.04 -7.71
CA ALA A 90 -4.31 -5.98 -6.76
C ALA A 90 -5.39 -5.00 -7.28
N SER A 91 -6.41 -4.76 -6.45
CA SER A 91 -7.37 -3.68 -6.67
C SER A 91 -6.97 -2.39 -5.93
N ILE A 92 -6.16 -2.52 -4.87
CA ILE A 92 -5.53 -1.42 -4.13
C ILE A 92 -4.07 -1.78 -3.87
N VAL A 93 -3.16 -0.83 -4.09
CA VAL A 93 -1.76 -0.90 -3.67
C VAL A 93 -1.45 0.22 -2.67
N THR A 94 -0.84 -0.12 -1.53
CA THR A 94 -0.38 0.83 -0.51
C THR A 94 1.14 0.93 -0.53
N LEU A 95 1.65 2.16 -0.38
CA LEU A 95 3.08 2.46 -0.39
C LEU A 95 3.44 3.38 0.80
N PHE A 96 4.55 3.07 1.48
CA PHE A 96 5.27 4.03 2.32
C PHE A 96 6.78 3.85 2.11
N LEU A 97 7.26 4.40 1.00
CA LEU A 97 8.63 4.26 0.48
C LEU A 97 9.19 5.64 0.14
N LEU A 98 10.46 5.76 -0.29
CA LEU A 98 10.99 7.04 -0.80
C LEU A 98 10.42 7.36 -2.18
N THR A 99 10.33 8.66 -2.49
CA THR A 99 9.93 9.17 -3.82
C THR A 99 10.71 8.52 -4.95
N SER A 100 12.04 8.33 -4.80
CA SER A 100 12.86 7.69 -5.83
C SER A 100 12.49 6.23 -6.08
N VAL A 101 12.09 5.50 -5.02
CA VAL A 101 11.66 4.10 -5.11
C VAL A 101 10.26 4.02 -5.73
N ASN A 102 9.37 4.94 -5.35
CA ASN A 102 8.05 5.08 -5.96
C ASN A 102 8.16 5.33 -7.47
N ASP A 103 9.08 6.19 -7.90
CA ASP A 103 9.32 6.48 -9.32
C ASP A 103 9.90 5.26 -10.06
N GLU A 104 10.76 4.47 -9.41
CA GLU A 104 11.28 3.22 -9.95
C GLU A 104 10.20 2.14 -10.07
N LEU A 105 9.23 2.11 -9.15
CA LEU A 105 8.07 1.21 -9.20
C LEU A 105 7.04 1.61 -10.26
N ALA A 106 6.96 2.90 -10.63
CA ALA A 106 5.91 3.39 -11.50
C ALA A 106 5.74 2.59 -12.81
N PRO A 107 6.81 2.25 -13.58
CA PRO A 107 6.67 1.42 -14.78
C PRO A 107 6.08 0.02 -14.52
N LYS A 108 6.41 -0.61 -13.38
CA LYS A 108 5.84 -1.90 -12.97
C LYS A 108 4.35 -1.74 -12.65
N LEU A 109 4.00 -0.73 -11.85
CA LEU A 109 2.61 -0.44 -11.50
C LEU A 109 1.76 -0.18 -12.75
N GLU A 110 2.27 0.57 -13.74
CA GLU A 110 1.56 0.81 -15.00
C GLU A 110 1.41 -0.45 -15.87
N LYS A 111 2.39 -1.35 -15.81
CA LYS A 111 2.41 -2.57 -16.64
C LYS A 111 1.49 -3.65 -16.08
N GLU A 112 1.47 -3.82 -14.77
CA GLU A 112 0.83 -4.97 -14.11
C GLU A 112 -0.57 -4.67 -13.59
N LEU A 113 -0.85 -3.44 -13.18
CA LEU A 113 -2.14 -3.11 -12.59
C LEU A 113 -3.21 -2.81 -13.64
N SER A 114 -4.42 -3.29 -13.39
CA SER A 114 -5.57 -3.02 -14.26
C SER A 114 -6.05 -1.56 -14.15
N PRO A 115 -6.63 -0.98 -15.23
CA PRO A 115 -7.31 0.31 -15.14
C PRO A 115 -8.34 0.33 -14.01
N GLY A 116 -8.36 1.41 -13.22
CA GLY A 116 -9.20 1.55 -12.04
C GLY A 116 -8.56 1.08 -10.73
N THR A 117 -7.44 0.33 -10.77
CA THR A 117 -6.68 0.02 -9.55
C THR A 117 -6.23 1.32 -8.87
N ARG A 118 -6.37 1.38 -7.55
CA ARG A 118 -6.02 2.55 -6.74
C ARG A 118 -4.65 2.35 -6.10
N VAL A 119 -3.78 3.34 -6.22
CA VAL A 119 -2.47 3.33 -5.57
C VAL A 119 -2.45 4.47 -4.56
N VAL A 120 -2.22 4.15 -3.28
CA VAL A 120 -2.18 5.14 -2.21
C VAL A 120 -0.81 5.16 -1.55
N SER A 121 -0.16 6.33 -1.55
CA SER A 121 1.20 6.51 -1.03
C SER A 121 1.21 7.48 0.14
N HIS A 122 1.92 7.09 1.22
CA HIS A 122 2.17 7.92 2.39
C HIS A 122 3.46 8.73 2.22
N GLU A 123 3.36 10.03 2.42
CA GLU A 123 4.38 11.08 2.44
C GLU A 123 5.10 11.34 1.11
N PHE A 124 5.37 10.30 0.34
CA PHE A 124 6.20 10.37 -0.86
C PHE A 124 5.36 10.14 -2.12
N GLN A 125 5.47 11.05 -3.07
CA GLN A 125 4.71 10.98 -4.34
C GLN A 125 5.35 10.00 -5.35
N ILE A 126 4.59 9.64 -6.38
CA ILE A 126 5.11 9.21 -7.68
C ILE A 126 5.14 10.46 -8.57
N THR A 127 6.32 10.94 -8.94
CA THR A 127 6.52 12.26 -9.56
C THR A 127 6.02 12.33 -11.00
N SER A 128 6.06 11.21 -11.71
CA SER A 128 5.58 11.10 -13.10
C SER A 128 4.04 11.07 -13.20
N TRP A 129 3.35 10.92 -12.07
CA TRP A 129 1.90 10.74 -12.01
C TRP A 129 1.20 11.96 -11.41
N ARG A 130 -0.03 12.19 -11.85
CA ARG A 130 -0.93 13.17 -11.25
C ARG A 130 -1.83 12.49 -10.21
N PRO A 131 -1.81 12.90 -8.94
CA PRO A 131 -2.73 12.35 -7.95
C PRO A 131 -4.17 12.76 -8.26
N SER A 132 -5.11 11.84 -8.06
CA SER A 132 -6.54 12.12 -8.05
C SER A 132 -6.97 12.82 -6.76
N VAL A 133 -6.31 12.49 -5.64
CA VAL A 133 -6.47 13.19 -4.36
C VAL A 133 -5.10 13.39 -3.72
N LEU A 134 -4.87 14.58 -3.18
CA LEU A 134 -3.81 14.88 -2.24
C LEU A 134 -4.47 15.33 -0.94
N ALA A 135 -4.25 14.56 0.14
CA ALA A 135 -4.77 14.87 1.46
C ALA A 135 -3.61 15.09 2.44
N THR A 136 -3.79 16.00 3.38
CA THR A 136 -2.88 16.17 4.51
C THR A 136 -3.66 15.89 5.79
N ILE A 137 -3.13 15.01 6.63
CA ILE A 137 -3.67 14.75 7.97
C ILE A 137 -2.64 15.07 9.03
N HIS A 138 -3.09 15.34 10.24
CA HIS A 138 -2.23 15.69 11.36
C HIS A 138 -2.39 14.63 12.44
N ASP A 139 -1.27 14.18 12.99
CA ASP A 139 -1.25 13.51 14.30
C ASP A 139 -0.72 14.47 15.37
N GLU A 140 -0.44 13.96 16.58
CA GLU A 140 0.04 14.77 17.70
C GLU A 140 1.44 15.39 17.47
N PHE A 141 2.20 14.87 16.49
CA PHE A 141 3.61 15.22 16.30
C PHE A 141 3.89 15.91 14.97
N THR A 142 3.19 15.54 13.89
CA THR A 142 3.47 16.03 12.55
C THR A 142 2.25 15.97 11.63
N SER A 143 2.38 16.61 10.46
CA SER A 143 1.51 16.36 9.32
C SER A 143 2.03 15.20 8.47
N HIS A 144 1.11 14.49 7.82
CA HIS A 144 1.36 13.42 6.87
C HIS A 144 0.64 13.71 5.56
N ASN A 145 1.34 13.62 4.45
CA ASN A 145 0.73 13.72 3.12
C ASN A 145 0.29 12.33 2.64
N ILE A 146 -0.86 12.24 1.99
CA ILE A 146 -1.37 11.02 1.38
C ILE A 146 -1.76 11.32 -0.06
N TYR A 147 -1.16 10.58 -0.99
CA TYR A 147 -1.40 10.69 -2.42
C TYR A 147 -2.22 9.50 -2.87
N LEU A 148 -3.38 9.74 -3.50
CA LEU A 148 -4.17 8.71 -4.17
C LEU A 148 -4.05 8.88 -5.68
N TYR A 149 -3.73 7.78 -6.35
CA TYR A 149 -3.69 7.67 -7.80
C TYR A 149 -4.67 6.60 -8.27
N VAL A 150 -5.14 6.72 -9.50
CA VAL A 150 -5.97 5.71 -10.16
C VAL A 150 -5.34 5.32 -11.49
N ILE A 151 -5.09 4.03 -11.68
CA ILE A 151 -4.53 3.49 -12.93
C ILE A 151 -5.45 3.84 -14.10
N GLY A 152 -4.89 4.42 -15.17
CA GLY A 152 -5.61 4.97 -16.32
C GLY A 152 -5.94 6.46 -16.23
N ALA A 153 -6.04 7.05 -15.03
CA ALA A 153 -6.29 8.49 -14.83
C ALA A 153 -5.08 9.27 -14.29
N HIS A 154 -4.01 8.58 -13.90
CA HIS A 154 -2.79 9.16 -13.33
C HIS A 154 -1.90 9.86 -14.37
N ARG A 155 -2.08 9.60 -15.66
CA ARG A 155 -1.26 10.19 -16.71
C ARG A 155 -1.69 11.62 -16.97
N TRP A 156 -0.71 12.51 -17.18
CA TRP A 156 -0.96 13.81 -17.77
C TRP A 156 -1.50 13.57 -19.18
N ASN A 157 -2.74 13.97 -19.48
CA ASN A 157 -3.25 13.96 -20.85
C ASN A 157 -2.22 14.71 -21.71
N LYS A 158 -1.55 13.99 -22.61
CA LYS A 158 -0.91 14.63 -23.75
C LYS A 158 -2.06 15.15 -24.60
N GLY A 159 -2.31 16.45 -24.51
CA GLY A 159 -3.07 17.17 -25.53
C GLY A 159 -2.41 17.01 -26.89
#